data_AF-A0A972NFM8-F1
#
_entry.id   AF-A0A972NFM8-F1
#
_cell.length_a   1.000
_cell.length_b   1.000
_cell.length_c   1.000
_cell.angle_alpha   90.00
_cell.angle_beta   90.00
_cell.angle_gamma   90.00
#
_symmetry.space_group_name_H-M   'P 1'
#
loop_
_entity.id
_entity.type
_entity.pdbx_description
1 polymer ?
#
loop_
_entity_poly.entity_id
_entity_poly.type
_entity_poly.pdbx_seq_one_letter_code
_entity_poly.pdbx_strand_id
1 'polypeptide(L)' 'AGFRVEVDLSEESLGAKIRKAELLKIPYMLVVGDKEVESGTVSVRGKREGKNLGAMSVEEFKEFLRKKVEEELTAVRGEN' A
#
# COMPACT_ATOMS: atom_id res chain seq x y z
N ALA A 1 7.98 -13.43 -5.40
CA ALA A 1 7.21 -12.80 -4.29
C ALA A 1 8.18 -12.65 -3.13
N GLY A 2 8.20 -11.50 -2.44
CA GLY A 2 9.19 -11.20 -1.39
C GLY A 2 8.86 -9.95 -0.58
N PHE A 3 7.58 -9.56 -0.54
CA PHE A 3 7.12 -8.39 0.21
C PHE A 3 6.65 -8.80 1.60
N ARG A 4 6.87 -7.93 2.60
CA ARG A 4 6.24 -8.07 3.91
C ARG A 4 4.82 -7.53 3.81
N VAL A 5 3.84 -8.37 4.10
CA VAL A 5 2.42 -8.05 4.02
C VAL A 5 1.75 -8.53 5.31
N GLU A 6 0.83 -7.73 5.83
CA GLU A 6 -0.01 -8.04 6.98
C GLU A 6 -1.44 -7.59 6.66
N VAL A 7 -2.44 -8.29 7.21
CA VAL A 7 -3.85 -7.98 7.03
C VAL A 7 -4.45 -7.61 8.38
N ASP A 8 -5.02 -6.41 8.49
CA ASP A 8 -5.71 -5.95 9.71
C ASP A 8 -7.22 -6.19 9.61
N LEU A 9 -7.67 -7.30 10.22
CA LEU A 9 -9.08 -7.71 10.30
C LEU A 9 -9.79 -7.23 11.59
N SER A 10 -9.22 -6.28 12.34
CA SER A 10 -9.87 -5.78 13.57
C SER A 10 -11.22 -5.12 13.28
N GLU A 11 -12.10 -5.04 14.27
CA GLU A 11 -13.40 -4.34 14.14
C GLU A 11 -13.27 -2.81 14.32
N GLU A 12 -12.05 -2.28 14.26
CA GLU A 12 -11.82 -0.84 14.36
C GLU A 12 -12.30 -0.10 13.11
N SER A 13 -12.72 1.15 13.29
CA SER A 13 -13.08 2.02 12.15
C SER A 13 -11.93 2.13 11.14
N LEU A 14 -12.28 2.29 9.85
CA LEU A 14 -11.29 2.44 8.77
C LEU A 14 -10.28 3.58 9.07
N GLY A 15 -10.75 4.70 9.61
CA GLY A 15 -9.89 5.82 10.00
C GLY A 15 -8.89 5.47 11.09
N ALA A 16 -9.28 4.66 12.08
CA ALA A 16 -8.39 4.18 13.13
C ALA A 16 -7.29 3.26 12.56
N LYS A 17 -7.66 2.32 11.68
CA LYS A 17 -6.71 1.43 10.99
C LYS A 17 -5.70 2.20 10.15
N ILE A 18 -6.17 3.17 9.36
CA ILE A 18 -5.30 4.04 8.54
C ILE A 18 -4.32 4.78 9.46
N ARG A 19 -4.80 5.40 10.54
CA ARG A 19 -3.93 6.13 11.48
C ARG A 19 -2.90 5.21 12.12
N LYS A 20 -3.28 3.99 12.52
CA LYS A 20 -2.38 2.98 13.10
C LYS A 20 -1.28 2.59 12.11
N ALA A 21 -1.62 2.30 10.86
CA ALA A 21 -0.64 1.96 9.83
C ALA A 21 0.27 3.16 9.47
N GLU A 22 -0.24 4.39 9.48
CA GLU A 22 0.59 5.61 9.33
C GLU A 22 1.61 5.75 10.48
N LEU A 23 1.18 5.49 11.73
CA LEU A 23 2.04 5.50 12.92
C LEU A 23 3.13 4.42 12.88
N LEU A 24 2.78 3.23 12.40
CA LEU A 24 3.71 2.12 12.15
C LEU A 24 4.63 2.39 10.94
N LYS A 25 4.47 3.53 10.27
CA LYS A 25 5.22 3.95 9.09
C LYS A 25 5.13 2.94 7.95
N ILE A 26 3.98 2.26 7.81
CA ILE A 26 3.72 1.38 6.68
C ILE A 26 3.75 2.22 5.39
N PRO A 27 4.57 1.84 4.39
CA PRO A 27 4.79 2.66 3.20
C PRO A 27 3.57 2.71 2.28
N TYR A 28 2.86 1.59 2.16
CA TYR A 28 1.67 1.44 1.33
C TYR A 28 0.58 0.66 2.07
N MET A 29 -0.66 1.11 1.95
CA MET A 29 -1.84 0.44 2.50
C MET A 29 -2.83 0.14 1.38
N LEU A 30 -3.42 -1.05 1.44
CA LEU A 30 -4.53 -1.45 0.58
C LEU A 30 -5.81 -1.41 1.40
N VAL A 31 -6.77 -0.59 0.97
CA VAL A 31 -8.09 -0.51 1.57
C VAL A 31 -9.07 -1.24 0.66
N VAL A 32 -9.82 -2.17 1.24
CA VAL A 32 -10.84 -2.96 0.57
C VAL A 32 -12.15 -2.75 1.30
N GLY A 33 -13.07 -2.00 0.69
CA GLY A 33 -14.46 -1.91 1.11
C GLY A 33 -15.38 -2.61 0.11
N ASP A 34 -16.70 -2.46 0.30
CA ASP A 34 -17.70 -3.12 -0.53
C ASP A 34 -17.54 -2.79 -2.02
N LYS A 35 -17.26 -1.53 -2.34
CA LYS A 35 -17.04 -1.07 -3.72
C LYS A 35 -15.82 -1.74 -4.36
N GLU A 36 -14.74 -1.89 -3.61
CA GLU A 36 -13.50 -2.51 -4.08
C GLU A 36 -13.71 -4.02 -4.33
N VAL A 37 -14.48 -4.69 -3.45
CA VAL A 37 -14.86 -6.10 -3.64
C VAL A 37 -15.69 -6.29 -4.90
N GLU A 38 -16.70 -5.44 -5.13
CA GLU A 38 -17.56 -5.52 -6.33
C GLU A 38 -16.78 -5.27 -7.63
N SER A 39 -15.81 -4.36 -7.59
CA SER A 39 -15.02 -3.97 -8.77
C SER A 39 -13.77 -4.80 -8.98
N GLY A 40 -13.41 -5.68 -8.04
CA GLY A 40 -12.15 -6.43 -8.07
C GLY A 40 -10.91 -5.52 -8.00
N THR A 41 -11.04 -4.36 -7.36
CA THR A 41 -9.95 -3.37 -7.22
C THR A 41 -9.54 -3.21 -5.76
N VAL A 42 -8.48 -2.45 -5.53
CA VAL A 42 -8.02 -2.04 -4.19
C VAL A 42 -7.75 -0.54 -4.19
N SER A 43 -8.16 0.14 -3.12
CA SER A 43 -7.86 1.56 -2.93
C SER A 43 -6.48 1.68 -2.28
N VAL A 44 -5.52 2.24 -3.03
CA VAL A 44 -4.11 2.30 -2.61
C VAL A 44 -3.81 3.64 -1.96
N ARG A 45 -3.18 3.59 -0.79
CA ARG A 45 -2.69 4.77 -0.07
C ARG A 45 -1.18 4.67 0.13
N GLY A 46 -0.45 5.68 -0.35
CA GLY A 46 1.00 5.79 -0.22
C GLY A 46 1.40 6.85 0.79
N LYS A 47 2.46 6.58 1.56
CA LYS A 47 3.01 7.59 2.48
C LYS A 47 3.83 8.67 1.77
N ARG A 48 4.57 8.31 0.72
CA ARG A 48 5.53 9.21 0.02
C ARG A 48 4.96 9.85 -1.24
N GLU A 49 4.11 9.13 -1.97
CA GLU A 49 3.58 9.54 -3.29
C GLU A 49 2.23 10.28 -3.20
N GLY A 50 1.85 10.72 -1.99
CA GLY A 50 0.55 11.32 -1.70
C GLY A 50 -0.41 10.31 -1.06
N LYS A 51 -1.27 10.81 -0.16
CA LYS A 51 -2.12 9.99 0.73
C LYS A 51 -3.08 9.05 -0.02
N ASN A 52 -3.37 9.30 -1.29
CA ASN A 52 -4.33 8.52 -2.07
C ASN A 52 -3.82 8.37 -3.50
N LEU A 53 -3.54 7.14 -3.91
CA LEU A 53 -3.11 6.75 -5.26
C LEU A 53 -4.29 6.27 -6.12
N GLY A 54 -5.50 6.23 -5.57
CA GLY A 54 -6.71 5.80 -6.27
C GLY A 54 -6.94 4.29 -6.20
N ALA A 55 -7.96 3.84 -6.93
CA ALA A 55 -8.28 2.41 -7.07
C ALA A 55 -7.48 1.83 -8.24
N MET A 56 -6.89 0.65 -8.04
CA MET A 56 -6.22 -0.13 -9.07
C MET A 56 -6.43 -1.62 -8.80
N SER A 57 -6.20 -2.48 -9.78
CA SER A 57 -6.19 -3.93 -9.58
C SER A 57 -5.03 -4.37 -8.68
N VAL A 58 -5.15 -5.56 -8.11
CA VAL A 58 -4.08 -6.16 -7.28
C VAL A 58 -2.82 -6.41 -8.12
N GLU A 59 -3.00 -6.79 -9.38
CA GLU A 59 -1.92 -6.99 -10.36
C GLU A 59 -1.16 -5.69 -10.63
N GLU A 60 -1.88 -4.60 -10.92
CA GLU A 60 -1.28 -3.27 -11.13
C GLU A 60 -0.52 -2.81 -9.88
N PHE A 61 -1.10 -2.98 -8.69
CA PHE A 61 -0.43 -2.62 -7.45
C PHE A 61 0.86 -3.43 -7.23
N LYS A 62 0.84 -4.72 -7.56
CA LYS A 62 2.02 -5.60 -7.43
C LYS A 62 3.15 -5.15 -8.34
N GLU A 63 2.86 -4.74 -9.57
CA GLU A 63 3.86 -4.21 -10.49
C GLU A 63 4.39 -2.84 -10.03
N PHE A 64 3.50 -1.97 -9.58
CA PHE A 64 3.86 -0.68 -8.98
C PHE A 64 4.83 -0.87 -7.80
N LEU A 65 4.51 -1.77 -6.86
CA LEU A 65 5.33 -2.02 -5.69
C LEU A 65 6.71 -2.61 -6.04
N ARG A 66 6.78 -3.48 -7.06
CA ARG A 66 8.07 -4.00 -7.56
C ARG A 66 8.98 -2.89 -8.06
N LYS A 67 8.46 -2.01 -8.93
CA LYS A 67 9.21 -0.87 -9.45
C LYS A 67 9.71 0.03 -8.32
N LYS A 68 8.86 0.31 -7.34
CA LYS A 68 9.24 1.13 -6.18
C LYS A 68 10.36 0.54 -5.35
N VAL A 69 10.32 -0.77 -5.09
CA VAL A 69 11.40 -1.45 -4.37
C VAL A 69 12.71 -1.42 -5.17
N GLU A 70 12.66 -1.57 -6.49
CA GLU A 70 13.84 -1.50 -7.35
C GLU A 70 14.45 -0.08 -7.41
N GLU A 71 13.60 0.96 -7.52
CA GLU A 71 14.00 2.37 -7.44
C GLU A 71 14.70 2.67 -6.10
N GLU A 72 14.11 2.28 -4.98
CA GLU A 72 14.66 2.52 -3.64
C GLU A 72 15.96 1.74 -3.41
N LEU A 73 16.06 0.49 -3.87
CA LEU A 73 17.30 -0.29 -3.78
C LEU A 73 18.43 0.32 -4.61
N THR A 74 18.11 0.89 -5.76
CA THR A 74 19.09 1.55 -6.63
C THR A 74 19.57 2.86 -6.02
N ALA A 75 18.66 3.65 -5.43
CA ALA A 75 19.01 4.87 -4.70
C ALA A 75 19.93 4.59 -3.51
N VAL A 76 19.62 3.57 -2.69
CA VAL A 76 20.45 3.17 -1.55
C VAL A 76 21.84 2.67 -1.96
N ARG A 77 21.98 2.10 -3.16
CA ARG A 77 23.27 1.61 -3.69
C ARG A 77 24.10 2.69 -4.38
N GLY A 78 23.50 3.81 -4.76
CA GLY A 78 24.15 4.93 -5.45
C GLY A 78 24.77 5.98 -4.52
N GLU A 79 24.58 5.87 -3.21
CA GLU A 79 25.22 6.71 -2.19
C GLU A 79 26.26 5.88 -1.41
N ASN A 80 27.43 5.63 -2.01
CA ASN A 80 28.70 5.35 -1.33
C ASN A 80 29.88 5.50 -2.30
#